data_AF-A0A1J5WU13-F1
#
_entry.id   AF-A0A1J5WU13-F1
#
_cell.length_a   1.000
_cell.length_b   1.000
_cell.length_c   1.000
_cell.angle_alpha   90.00
_cell.angle_beta   90.00
_cell.angle_gamma   90.00
#
_symmetry.space_group_name_H-M   'P 1'
#
loop_
_entity.id
_entity.type
_entity.pdbx_description
1 polymer ?
#
loop_
_entity_poly.entity_id
_entity_poly.type
_entity_poly.pdbx_seq_one_letter_code
_entity_poly.pdbx_strand_id
1 'polypeptide(L)'
;MERILLSAQEETEVSELLNPGITGLGRAKTLELIEYAVGVLFHMEQREDDVTEVLDLHITNGTQTMKMFIENKTFYTEKILEITLRQYAVDLLPILIQGNVVKSLSMCPDKEEQVEGLLRKQNKIHL
;
A
#
# COMPACT_ATOMS: atom_id res chain seq x y z
N MET A 1 -13.33 8.06 -12.02
CA MET A 1 -12.91 8.96 -10.93
C MET A 1 -11.41 9.15 -11.07
N GLU A 2 -10.89 10.37 -10.95
CA GLU A 2 -9.45 10.61 -11.19
C GLU A 2 -8.60 10.26 -9.96
N ARG A 3 -9.04 10.62 -8.75
CA ARG A 3 -8.31 10.40 -7.51
C ARG A 3 -9.22 10.02 -6.34
N ILE A 4 -8.77 9.09 -5.51
CA ILE A 4 -9.33 8.77 -4.19
C ILE A 4 -8.26 9.08 -3.14
N LEU A 5 -8.66 9.80 -2.09
CA LEU A 5 -7.83 10.06 -0.91
C LEU A 5 -8.58 9.59 0.33
N LEU A 6 -7.95 8.71 1.10
CA LEU A 6 -8.45 8.26 2.41
C LEU A 6 -7.36 8.45 3.46
N SER A 7 -7.73 9.00 4.59
CA SER A 7 -6.86 9.18 5.75
C SER A 7 -7.62 8.74 6.99
N ALA A 8 -6.97 7.97 7.84
CA ALA A 8 -7.58 7.51 9.08
C ALA A 8 -6.54 7.46 10.20
N GLN A 9 -6.76 8.19 11.27
CA GLN A 9 -5.83 8.26 12.40
C GLN A 9 -6.00 7.09 13.38
N GLU A 10 -7.14 6.40 13.29
CA GLU A 10 -7.46 5.23 14.11
C GLU A 10 -8.07 4.10 13.25
N GLU A 11 -7.90 2.85 13.68
CA GLU A 11 -8.47 1.67 13.00
C GLU A 11 -10.00 1.74 12.95
N THR A 12 -10.62 2.24 14.01
CA THR A 12 -12.07 2.36 14.17
C THR A 12 -12.71 3.15 13.02
N GLU A 13 -12.01 4.15 12.48
CA GLU A 13 -12.47 5.00 11.37
C GLU A 13 -12.58 4.25 10.04
N VAL A 14 -11.85 3.15 9.87
CA VAL A 14 -11.87 2.32 8.65
C VAL A 14 -12.36 0.91 8.90
N SER A 15 -12.76 0.58 10.13
CA SER A 15 -13.18 -0.77 10.55
C SER A 15 -14.25 -1.38 9.63
N GLU A 16 -15.21 -0.59 9.16
CA GLU A 16 -16.23 -1.04 8.20
C GLU A 16 -15.63 -1.42 6.83
N LEU A 17 -14.59 -0.73 6.39
CA LEU A 17 -13.86 -0.99 5.13
C LEU A 17 -12.88 -2.16 5.24
N LEU A 18 -12.53 -2.56 6.47
CA LEU A 18 -11.68 -3.72 6.74
C LEU A 18 -12.48 -5.03 6.81
N ASN A 19 -13.81 -4.95 6.84
CA ASN A 19 -14.68 -6.13 6.85
C ASN A 19 -14.56 -6.93 5.53
N PRO A 20 -14.52 -8.28 5.59
CA PRO A 20 -14.54 -9.11 4.40
C PRO A 20 -15.78 -8.84 3.52
N GLY A 21 -15.60 -8.83 2.20
CA GLY A 21 -16.68 -8.67 1.22
C GLY A 21 -16.93 -7.24 0.74
N ILE A 22 -16.18 -6.24 1.22
CA ILE A 22 -16.13 -4.92 0.58
C ILE A 22 -15.31 -5.03 -0.71
N THR A 23 -15.96 -4.80 -1.86
CA THR A 23 -15.34 -4.94 -3.19
C THR A 23 -14.76 -3.62 -3.68
N GLY A 24 -13.44 -3.54 -3.81
CA GLY A 24 -12.70 -2.47 -4.50
C GLY A 24 -12.96 -1.02 -4.04
N LEU A 25 -12.08 -0.09 -4.47
CA LEU A 25 -12.38 1.35 -4.44
C LEU A 25 -12.98 1.83 -5.78
N GLY A 26 -13.29 0.89 -6.67
CA GLY A 26 -13.71 1.16 -8.03
C GLY A 26 -12.58 1.70 -8.90
N ARG A 27 -12.95 2.32 -10.02
CA ARG A 27 -12.00 2.88 -11.01
C ARG A 27 -11.46 4.24 -10.56
N ALA A 28 -10.28 4.23 -9.93
CA ALA A 28 -9.56 5.43 -9.51
C ALA A 28 -8.13 5.43 -10.03
N LYS A 29 -7.81 6.36 -10.94
CA LYS A 29 -6.48 6.45 -11.54
C LYS A 29 -5.38 6.64 -10.49
N THR A 30 -5.65 7.45 -9.47
CA THR A 30 -4.76 7.70 -8.33
C THR A 30 -5.43 7.29 -7.02
N LEU A 31 -4.72 6.51 -6.21
CA LEU A 31 -5.15 6.12 -4.88
C LEU A 31 -4.12 6.60 -3.85
N GLU A 32 -4.57 7.45 -2.92
CA GLU A 32 -3.76 7.96 -1.83
C GLU A 32 -4.32 7.51 -0.48
N LEU A 33 -3.51 6.81 0.30
CA LEU A 33 -3.91 6.24 1.58
C LEU A 33 -2.94 6.68 2.68
N ILE A 34 -3.48 7.19 3.78
CA ILE A 34 -2.72 7.76 4.89
C ILE A 34 -3.09 7.04 6.20
N GLU A 35 -2.06 6.67 6.97
CA GLU A 35 -2.18 5.97 8.26
C GLU A 35 -3.03 4.68 8.18
N TYR A 36 -4.08 4.54 8.99
CA TYR A 36 -4.90 3.33 9.07
C TYR A 36 -5.64 3.04 7.76
N ALA A 37 -5.86 4.05 6.91
CA ALA A 37 -6.46 3.86 5.60
C ALA A 37 -5.60 2.99 4.66
N VAL A 38 -4.30 2.87 4.91
CA VAL A 38 -3.44 1.95 4.15
C VAL A 38 -3.89 0.49 4.28
N GLY A 39 -4.55 0.12 5.38
CA GLY A 39 -5.05 -1.24 5.59
C GLY A 39 -6.18 -1.64 4.69
N VAL A 40 -6.97 -0.67 4.27
CA VAL A 40 -8.06 -0.84 3.33
C VAL A 40 -7.54 -1.48 2.04
N LEU A 41 -6.33 -1.10 1.60
CA LEU A 41 -5.67 -1.68 0.44
C LEU A 41 -5.52 -3.21 0.52
N PHE A 42 -5.19 -3.73 1.71
CA PHE A 42 -4.92 -5.16 1.94
C PHE A 42 -6.16 -5.97 2.30
N HIS A 43 -7.29 -5.32 2.54
CA HIS A 43 -8.55 -5.97 2.92
C HIS A 43 -9.58 -5.98 1.79
N MET A 44 -9.37 -5.18 0.75
CA MET A 44 -10.27 -5.13 -0.39
C MET A 44 -9.98 -6.22 -1.41
N GLU A 45 -11.07 -6.86 -1.86
CA GLU A 45 -11.04 -7.73 -3.03
C GLU A 45 -10.92 -6.87 -4.30
N GLN A 46 -9.84 -7.09 -5.06
CA GLN A 46 -9.63 -6.42 -6.35
C GLN A 46 -10.56 -7.03 -7.40
N ARG A 47 -11.27 -6.17 -8.12
CA ARG A 47 -12.09 -6.58 -9.26
C ARG A 47 -11.28 -6.49 -10.55
N GLU A 48 -11.63 -7.28 -11.56
CA GLU A 48 -10.98 -7.25 -12.88
C GLU A 48 -11.03 -5.84 -13.53
N ASP A 49 -12.11 -5.10 -13.24
CA ASP A 49 -12.34 -3.74 -13.73
C ASP A 49 -11.72 -2.63 -12.87
N ASP A 50 -11.14 -2.97 -11.72
CA ASP A 50 -10.39 -2.01 -10.91
C ASP A 50 -9.12 -1.58 -11.65
N VAL A 51 -8.83 -0.29 -11.57
CA VAL A 51 -7.67 0.33 -12.19
C VAL A 51 -7.12 1.34 -11.19
N THR A 52 -5.89 1.11 -10.76
CA THR A 52 -5.06 2.04 -9.99
C THR A 52 -3.74 2.16 -10.72
N GLU A 53 -3.48 3.31 -11.34
CA GLU A 53 -2.22 3.55 -12.05
C GLU A 53 -1.16 4.11 -11.10
N VAL A 54 -1.59 4.94 -10.15
CA VAL A 54 -0.72 5.60 -9.16
C VAL A 54 -1.18 5.23 -7.76
N LEU A 55 -0.27 4.67 -6.96
CA LEU A 55 -0.48 4.36 -5.54
C LEU A 55 0.45 5.21 -4.68
N ASP A 56 -0.12 5.98 -3.75
CA ASP A 56 0.63 6.83 -2.81
C ASP A 56 0.27 6.45 -1.37
N LEU A 57 1.25 5.95 -0.62
CA LEU A 57 1.07 5.46 0.75
C LEU A 57 1.91 6.25 1.73
N HIS A 58 1.29 6.68 2.83
CA HIS A 58 1.97 7.44 3.87
C HIS A 58 1.59 6.92 5.26
N ILE A 59 2.60 6.45 6.02
CA ILE A 59 2.42 5.98 7.40
C ILE A 59 3.47 6.65 8.27
N THR A 60 3.05 7.47 9.23
CA THR A 60 3.95 8.14 10.18
C THR A 60 4.13 7.37 11.47
N ASN A 61 3.17 6.52 11.86
CA ASN A 61 3.27 5.69 13.06
C ASN A 61 3.39 4.19 12.72
N GLY A 62 4.61 3.74 12.43
CA GLY A 62 4.84 2.42 11.83
C GLY A 62 4.55 1.20 12.70
N THR A 63 4.64 1.25 14.03
CA THR A 63 4.71 0.00 14.82
C THR A 63 3.36 -0.69 15.04
N GLN A 64 2.26 0.05 15.17
CA GLN A 64 0.92 -0.51 15.36
C GLN A 64 0.24 -0.75 14.01
N THR A 65 0.28 0.28 13.16
CA THR A 65 -0.37 0.31 11.84
C THR A 65 0.15 -0.80 10.92
N MET A 66 1.47 -1.06 10.89
CA MET A 66 2.05 -2.05 9.98
C MET A 66 1.78 -3.49 10.36
N LYS A 67 1.74 -3.83 11.66
CA LYS A 67 1.49 -5.22 12.11
C LYS A 67 0.12 -5.70 11.63
N MET A 68 -0.88 -4.83 11.72
CA MET A 68 -2.24 -5.12 11.28
C MET A 68 -2.33 -5.42 9.78
N PHE A 69 -1.48 -4.78 8.97
CA PHE A 69 -1.54 -4.91 7.52
C PHE A 69 -0.73 -6.08 6.96
N ILE A 70 0.37 -6.43 7.62
CA ILE A 70 1.37 -7.37 7.08
C ILE A 70 1.03 -8.82 7.40
N GLU A 71 0.29 -9.10 8.48
CA GLU A 71 -0.02 -10.47 8.86
C GLU A 71 -0.92 -11.16 7.82
N ASN A 72 -0.32 -12.08 7.05
CA ASN A 72 -0.98 -12.98 6.09
C ASN A 72 -1.72 -12.30 4.93
N LYS A 73 -1.33 -11.07 4.55
CA LYS A 73 -1.91 -10.35 3.42
C LYS A 73 -0.99 -10.35 2.20
N THR A 74 -1.59 -10.57 1.05
CA THR A 74 -0.97 -10.38 -0.27
C THR A 74 -1.72 -9.28 -0.99
N PHE A 75 -1.00 -8.39 -1.68
CA PHE A 75 -1.61 -7.37 -2.51
C PHE A 75 -1.23 -7.61 -3.97
N TYR A 76 -2.23 -7.88 -4.81
CA TYR A 76 -2.04 -8.17 -6.22
C TYR A 76 -2.95 -7.29 -7.07
N THR A 77 -2.36 -6.60 -8.04
CA THR A 77 -3.04 -5.80 -9.04
C THR A 77 -2.19 -5.70 -10.30
N GLU A 78 -2.79 -6.02 -11.45
CA GLU A 78 -2.09 -6.07 -12.74
C GLU A 78 -1.71 -4.67 -13.29
N LYS A 79 -2.10 -3.57 -12.62
CA LYS A 79 -2.16 -2.24 -13.26
C LYS A 79 -1.45 -1.10 -12.52
N ILE A 80 -0.79 -1.33 -11.39
CA ILE A 80 -0.02 -0.24 -10.74
C ILE A 80 1.21 0.09 -11.58
N LEU A 81 1.26 1.30 -12.09
CA LEU A 81 2.39 1.82 -12.87
C LEU A 81 3.38 2.55 -11.97
N GLU A 82 2.89 3.29 -10.98
CA GLU A 82 3.69 4.16 -10.13
C GLU A 82 3.36 3.94 -8.65
N ILE A 83 4.40 3.82 -7.82
CA ILE A 83 4.27 3.73 -6.36
C ILE A 83 5.09 4.83 -5.71
N THR A 84 4.46 5.57 -4.78
CA THR A 84 5.13 6.45 -3.83
C THR A 84 4.93 5.92 -2.42
N LEU A 85 6.04 5.66 -1.70
CA LEU A 85 6.03 5.20 -0.32
C LEU A 85 6.69 6.24 0.59
N ARG A 86 5.97 6.71 1.60
CA ARG A 86 6.47 7.69 2.57
C ARG A 86 6.56 7.09 3.97
N GLN A 87 7.66 7.39 4.64
CA GLN A 87 7.98 7.01 6.01
C GLN A 87 7.88 5.48 6.22
N TYR A 88 7.04 5.03 7.15
CA TYR A 88 6.89 3.62 7.47
C TYR A 88 6.23 2.80 6.35
N ALA A 89 5.59 3.44 5.37
CA ALA A 89 5.03 2.74 4.21
C ALA A 89 6.10 2.05 3.35
N VAL A 90 7.38 2.46 3.46
CA VAL A 90 8.50 1.85 2.75
C VAL A 90 8.63 0.35 3.04
N ASP A 91 8.32 -0.11 4.26
CA ASP A 91 8.44 -1.54 4.59
C ASP A 91 7.33 -2.39 3.93
N LEU A 92 6.32 -1.78 3.29
CA LEU A 92 5.31 -2.48 2.50
C LEU A 92 5.79 -2.85 1.09
N LEU A 93 6.90 -2.26 0.62
CA LEU A 93 7.42 -2.47 -0.73
C LEU A 93 7.47 -3.96 -1.13
N PRO A 94 8.01 -4.88 -0.31
CA PRO A 94 8.15 -6.28 -0.71
C PRO A 94 6.80 -6.95 -1.01
N ILE A 95 5.74 -6.54 -0.30
CA ILE A 95 4.37 -7.05 -0.49
C ILE A 95 3.76 -6.44 -1.75
N LEU A 96 3.97 -5.13 -1.96
CA LEU A 96 3.41 -4.38 -3.09
C LEU A 96 4.02 -4.77 -4.43
N ILE A 97 5.23 -5.30 -4.47
CA ILE A 97 5.85 -5.77 -5.72
C ILE A 97 5.70 -7.28 -5.93
N GLN A 98 5.12 -8.00 -4.98
CA GLN A 98 4.94 -9.45 -5.07
C GLN A 98 3.82 -9.79 -6.06
N GLY A 99 4.17 -9.84 -7.35
CA GLY A 99 3.25 -10.14 -8.45
C GLY A 99 2.82 -8.92 -9.27
N ASN A 100 3.24 -7.72 -8.89
CA ASN A 100 2.89 -6.48 -9.60
C ASN A 100 4.08 -5.98 -10.44
N VAL A 101 3.80 -5.41 -11.62
CA VAL A 101 4.81 -4.80 -12.49
C VAL A 101 4.82 -3.29 -12.26
N VAL A 102 5.75 -2.82 -11.43
CA VAL A 102 5.91 -1.39 -11.12
C VAL A 102 6.87 -0.74 -12.11
N LYS A 103 6.43 0.34 -12.78
CA LYS A 103 7.28 1.10 -13.73
C LYS A 103 8.10 2.20 -13.06
N SER A 104 7.55 2.81 -12.01
CA SER A 104 8.19 3.88 -11.26
C SER A 104 8.00 3.69 -9.77
N LEU A 105 9.08 3.82 -9.00
CA LEU A 105 9.07 3.71 -7.55
C LEU A 105 9.76 4.94 -6.95
N SER A 106 9.04 5.65 -6.08
CA SER A 106 9.58 6.72 -5.24
C SER A 106 9.45 6.33 -3.77
N MET A 107 10.52 6.52 -3.00
CA MET A 107 10.54 6.20 -1.57
C MET A 107 11.14 7.35 -0.78
N CYS A 108 10.46 7.74 0.30
CA CYS A 108 10.92 8.72 1.27
C CYS A 108 10.88 8.07 2.66
N PRO A 109 11.86 7.24 3.05
CA PRO A 109 11.85 6.52 4.32
C PRO A 109 11.90 7.47 5.53
N ASP A 110 11.41 7.00 6.68
CA ASP A 110 11.56 7.68 7.97
C ASP A 110 12.99 7.52 8.48
N LYS A 111 13.60 6.35 8.23
CA LYS A 111 14.94 6.02 8.68
C LYS A 111 15.72 5.21 7.65
N GLU A 112 17.04 5.37 7.63
CA GLU A 112 17.95 4.67 6.70
C GLU A 112 17.87 3.14 6.87
N GLU A 113 17.60 2.64 8.08
CA GLU A 113 17.51 1.22 8.38
C GLU A 113 16.36 0.53 7.63
N GLN A 114 15.32 1.26 7.23
CA GLN A 114 14.24 0.71 6.40
C GLN A 114 14.77 0.31 5.02
N VAL A 115 15.61 1.17 4.42
CA VAL A 115 16.24 0.88 3.12
C VAL A 115 17.24 -0.25 3.26
N GLU A 116 18.07 -0.26 4.32
CA GLU A 116 18.97 -1.38 4.58
C GLU A 116 18.22 -2.71 4.76
N GLY A 117 17.10 -2.68 5.50
CA GLY A 117 16.24 -3.82 5.74
C GLY A 117 15.65 -4.38 4.45
N LEU A 118 15.23 -3.51 3.53
CA LEU A 118 14.75 -3.89 2.19
C LEU A 118 15.84 -4.56 1.36
N LEU A 119 17.03 -3.95 1.30
CA LEU A 119 18.17 -4.47 0.52
C LEU A 119 18.63 -5.83 1.05
N ARG A 120 18.64 -6.04 2.37
CA ARG A 120 18.97 -7.34 2.98
C ARG A 120 17.92 -8.40 2.68
N LYS A 121 16.64 -8.02 2.59
CA LYS A 121 15.52 -8.95 2.38
C LYS A 121 15.36 -9.41 0.92
N GLN A 122 16.00 -8.75 -0.07
CA GLN A 122 15.82 -9.13 -1.47
C GLN A 122 17.11 -9.12 -2.32
N ASN A 123 17.42 -10.29 -2.89
CA ASN A 123 18.27 -10.48 -4.09
C ASN A 123 17.54 -10.08 -5.42
N LYS A 124 16.41 -9.36 -5.37
CA LYS A 124 15.48 -9.21 -6.51
C LYS A 124 14.93 -7.79 -6.77
N ILE A 125 15.33 -6.79 -5.99
CA ILE A 125 14.98 -5.40 -6.32
C ILE A 125 15.96 -4.96 -7.41
N HIS A 126 15.54 -5.06 -8.66
CA HIS A 126 16.24 -4.46 -9.79
C HIS A 126 15.75 -3.01 -9.90
N LEU A 127 16.55 -2.08 -9.39
CA LEU A 127 16.35 -0.62 -9.55
C LEU A 127 16.83 -0.17 -10.94
#